data_AF-A0A7S2E4M6-F1
#
_entry.id   AF-A0A7S2E4M6-F1
#
_cell.length_a   1.000
_cell.length_b   1.000
_cell.length_c   1.000
_cell.angle_alpha   90.00
_cell.angle_beta   90.00
_cell.angle_gamma   90.00
#
_symmetry.space_group_name_H-M   'P 1'
#
loop_
_entity.id
_entity.type
_entity.pdbx_description
1 polymer ?
#
loop_
_entity_poly.entity_id
_entity_poly.type
_entity_poly.pdbx_seq_one_letter_code
_entity_poly.pdbx_strand_id
1 'polypeptide(L)'
;EVGQGDVHIRATQNNRGMGAFATRELPSGTFLGQYTGRICSVEDANEAVARGETSGDYFAELKMGRAADPLVVDAEDERTSSWTRYINHSKRRANCKNVELRAPLIDGLAARLP
;
A
#
# COMPACT_ATOMS: atom_id res chain seq x y z
N GLU A 1 11.80 12.47 -9.17
CA GLU A 1 11.05 11.48 -9.97
C GLU A 1 11.74 10.13 -9.79
N VAL A 2 10.98 9.08 -9.47
CA VAL A 2 11.51 7.72 -9.29
C VAL A 2 10.64 6.78 -10.10
N GLY A 3 11.24 6.02 -11.00
CA GLY A 3 10.58 4.97 -11.78
C GLY A 3 10.95 3.60 -11.20
N GLN A 4 9.94 2.77 -10.94
CA GLN A 4 10.12 1.36 -10.56
C GLN A 4 9.26 0.51 -11.49
N GLY A 5 9.88 -0.09 -12.52
CA GLY A 5 9.18 -0.89 -13.53
C GLY A 5 8.11 -0.10 -14.29
N ASP A 6 6.88 -0.61 -14.29
CA ASP A 6 5.73 -0.06 -15.03
C ASP A 6 5.05 1.14 -14.34
N VAL A 7 5.72 1.75 -13.36
CA VAL A 7 5.13 2.80 -12.51
C VAL A 7 6.07 3.99 -12.37
N HIS A 8 5.48 5.18 -12.49
CA HIS A 8 6.13 6.46 -12.26
C HIS A 8 5.51 7.18 -11.06
N ILE A 9 6.34 7.53 -10.08
CA ILE A 9 5.93 8.33 -8.91
C ILE A 9 6.24 9.81 -9.16
N ARG A 10 5.18 10.64 -9.18
CA ARG A 10 5.29 12.08 -9.44
C ARG A 10 4.28 12.89 -8.63
N ALA A 11 4.49 14.20 -8.54
CA ALA A 11 3.56 15.11 -7.90
C ALA A 11 2.19 15.07 -8.60
N THR A 12 1.12 15.12 -7.80
CA THR A 12 -0.25 15.19 -8.29
C THR A 12 -0.66 16.64 -8.58
N GLN A 13 -1.71 16.79 -9.39
CA GLN A 13 -2.37 18.09 -9.54
C GLN A 13 -3.16 18.42 -8.26
N ASN A 14 -3.28 19.72 -7.96
CA ASN A 14 -4.05 20.25 -6.81
C ASN A 14 -3.47 19.90 -5.42
N ASN A 15 -2.14 19.87 -5.27
CA ASN A 15 -1.45 19.74 -3.98
C ASN A 15 -1.85 18.50 -3.15
N ARG A 16 -2.15 17.36 -3.79
CA ARG A 16 -2.49 16.11 -3.08
C ARG A 16 -1.25 15.24 -2.82
N GLY A 17 -0.07 15.86 -2.75
CA GLY A 17 1.20 15.16 -2.62
C GLY A 17 1.57 14.35 -3.87
N MET A 18 2.20 13.20 -3.66
CA MET A 18 2.68 12.32 -4.72
C MET A 18 1.62 11.31 -5.18
N GLY A 19 1.79 10.75 -6.37
CA GLY A 19 0.92 9.72 -6.92
C GLY A 19 1.67 8.73 -7.77
N ALA A 20 1.19 7.49 -7.78
CA ALA A 20 1.65 6.42 -8.67
C ALA A 20 0.86 6.41 -9.99
N PHE A 21 1.56 6.42 -11.12
CA PHE A 21 0.97 6.39 -12.45
C PHE A 21 1.59 5.28 -13.28
N ALA A 22 0.77 4.47 -13.95
CA ALA A 22 1.27 3.46 -14.86
C ALA A 22 1.97 4.10 -16.07
N THR A 23 3.09 3.54 -16.52
CA THR A 23 3.84 4.01 -17.69
C THR A 23 3.38 3.32 -18.99
N ARG A 24 2.56 2.29 -18.87
CA ARG A 24 1.91 1.56 -19.97
C ARG A 24 0.52 1.09 -19.55
N GLU A 25 -0.22 0.54 -20.50
CA GLU A 25 -1.47 -0.16 -20.17
C GLU A 25 -1.20 -1.43 -19.34
N LEU A 26 -1.98 -1.60 -18.29
CA LEU A 26 -1.94 -2.75 -17.40
C LEU A 26 -3.25 -3.54 -17.54
N PRO A 27 -3.20 -4.82 -17.94
CA PRO A 27 -4.39 -5.66 -17.99
C PRO A 27 -5.10 -5.73 -16.63
N SER A 28 -6.43 -5.87 -16.67
CA SER A 28 -7.19 -6.13 -15.45
C SER A 28 -6.70 -7.41 -14.75
N GLY A 29 -6.55 -7.35 -13.43
CA GLY A 29 -6.00 -8.45 -12.63
C GLY A 29 -4.48 -8.48 -12.53
N THR A 30 -3.77 -7.55 -13.18
CA THR A 30 -2.32 -7.40 -13.00
C THR A 30 -1.99 -7.15 -11.54
N PHE A 31 -1.05 -7.91 -10.99
CA PHE A 31 -0.49 -7.66 -9.67
C PHE A 31 0.41 -6.42 -9.72
N LEU A 32 0.09 -5.41 -8.92
CA LEU A 32 0.85 -4.16 -8.89
C LEU A 32 2.04 -4.24 -7.92
N GLY A 33 1.79 -4.74 -6.70
CA GLY A 33 2.80 -4.81 -5.66
C GLY A 33 2.18 -5.07 -4.30
N GLN A 34 3.03 -5.35 -3.32
CA GLN A 34 2.61 -5.49 -1.92
C GLN A 34 2.59 -4.13 -1.24
N TYR A 35 1.56 -3.88 -0.43
CA TYR A 35 1.55 -2.74 0.48
C TYR A 35 2.39 -3.09 1.71
N THR A 36 3.60 -2.53 1.80
CA THR A 36 4.57 -2.89 2.84
C THR A 36 4.90 -1.71 3.73
N GLY A 37 5.29 -2.01 4.95
CA GLY A 37 5.64 -1.05 5.99
C GLY A 37 5.81 -1.76 7.32
N ARG A 38 5.86 -0.99 8.40
CA ARG A 38 5.91 -1.54 9.77
C ARG A 38 4.58 -2.24 10.07
N ILE A 39 4.64 -3.50 10.51
CA ILE A 39 3.46 -4.21 11.03
C ILE A 39 3.40 -3.97 12.53
N CYS A 40 2.26 -3.50 13.02
CA CYS A 40 2.03 -3.25 14.45
C CYS A 40 0.57 -3.53 14.82
N SER A 41 0.27 -3.58 16.12
CA SER A 41 -1.11 -3.65 16.59
C SER A 41 -1.82 -2.31 16.34
N VAL A 42 -3.16 -2.32 16.32
CA VAL A 42 -3.94 -1.07 16.27
C VAL A 42 -3.63 -0.16 17.46
N GLU A 43 -3.38 -0.73 18.64
CA GLU A 43 -3.02 0.03 19.84
C GLU A 43 -1.69 0.77 19.65
N ASP A 44 -0.63 0.06 19.25
CA ASP A 44 0.68 0.65 18.95
C ASP A 44 0.60 1.73 17.87
N ALA A 45 -0.23 1.52 16.84
CA ALA A 45 -0.42 2.49 15.77
C ALA A 45 -1.07 3.79 16.29
N ASN A 46 -2.10 3.66 17.13
CA ASN A 46 -2.77 4.80 17.76
C ASN A 46 -1.85 5.56 18.71
N GLU A 47 -1.04 4.86 19.50
CA GLU A 47 -0.02 5.49 20.34
C GLU A 47 1.01 6.26 19.50
N ALA A 48 1.47 5.68 18.39
CA ALA A 48 2.42 6.34 17.49
C ALA A 48 1.83 7.63 16.89
N VAL A 49 0.55 7.63 16.51
CA VAL A 49 -0.16 8.85 16.09
C VAL A 49 -0.22 9.88 17.22
N ALA A 50 -0.56 9.46 18.44
CA ALA A 50 -0.62 10.34 19.61
C ALA A 50 0.75 10.95 19.98
N ARG A 51 1.84 10.21 19.73
CA ARG A 51 3.23 10.70 19.88
C ARG A 51 3.72 11.52 18.70
N GLY A 52 2.96 11.60 17.59
CA GLY A 52 3.35 12.32 16.38
C GLY A 52 4.46 11.62 15.56
N GLU A 53 4.62 10.31 15.74
CA GLU A 53 5.63 9.49 15.04
C GLU A 53 5.17 9.10 13.62
N THR A 54 3.86 9.13 13.36
CA THR A 54 3.22 8.80 12.07
C THR A 54 1.97 9.66 11.89
N SER A 55 1.59 9.97 10.65
CA SER A 55 0.36 10.74 10.40
C SER A 55 -0.90 9.86 10.48
N GLY A 56 -0.75 8.55 10.29
CA GLY A 56 -1.85 7.60 10.16
C GLY A 56 -2.48 7.55 8.76
N ASP A 57 -2.08 8.43 7.82
CA ASP A 57 -2.64 8.46 6.45
C ASP A 57 -2.24 7.22 5.62
N TYR A 58 -1.18 6.53 6.03
CA TYR A 58 -0.61 5.36 5.37
C TYR A 58 -0.91 4.05 6.09
N PHE A 59 -1.94 4.02 6.94
CA PHE A 59 -2.38 2.81 7.62
C PHE A 59 -3.22 1.92 6.69
N ALA A 60 -2.90 0.63 6.68
CA ALA A 60 -3.70 -0.41 6.05
C ALA A 60 -3.99 -1.53 7.05
N GLU A 61 -5.25 -1.66 7.46
CA GLU A 61 -5.71 -2.73 8.36
C GLU A 61 -5.66 -4.10 7.67
N LEU A 62 -5.09 -5.09 8.37
CA LEU A 62 -5.04 -6.49 7.95
C LEU A 62 -6.24 -7.25 8.56
N LYS A 63 -7.17 -7.68 7.71
CA LYS A 63 -8.41 -8.34 8.14
C LYS A 63 -8.20 -9.80 8.52
N MET A 64 -7.06 -10.39 8.19
CA MET A 64 -6.71 -11.76 8.60
C MET A 64 -6.00 -11.84 9.95
N GLY A 65 -5.84 -10.73 10.68
CA GLY A 65 -5.55 -10.78 12.11
C GLY A 65 -6.60 -11.59 12.86
N ARG A 66 -6.25 -12.12 14.04
CA ARG A 66 -7.30 -12.67 14.93
C ARG A 66 -8.23 -11.50 15.25
N ALA A 67 -9.56 -11.71 15.21
CA ALA A 67 -10.51 -10.63 15.51
C ALA A 67 -10.28 -9.93 16.87
N ALA A 68 -9.57 -10.61 17.79
CA ALA A 68 -9.18 -10.09 19.10
C ALA A 68 -7.93 -9.18 19.07
N ASP A 69 -7.14 -9.19 17.99
CA ASP A 69 -5.91 -8.43 17.85
C ASP A 69 -5.67 -8.05 16.37
N PRO A 70 -6.36 -7.00 15.89
CA PRO A 70 -6.19 -6.51 14.53
C PRO A 70 -4.80 -5.92 14.33
N LEU A 71 -4.19 -6.25 13.20
CA LEU A 71 -2.89 -5.71 12.80
C LEU A 71 -3.04 -4.62 11.75
N VAL A 72 -2.10 -3.69 11.74
CA VAL A 72 -2.01 -2.60 10.77
C VAL A 72 -0.64 -2.61 10.13
N VAL A 73 -0.60 -2.38 8.81
CA VAL A 73 0.61 -1.98 8.11
C VAL A 73 0.67 -0.45 8.10
N ASP A 74 1.70 0.10 8.71
CA ASP A 74 2.03 1.52 8.72
C ASP A 74 3.12 1.79 7.68
N ALA A 75 2.75 2.44 6.57
CA ALA A 75 3.64 2.75 5.46
C ALA A 75 4.14 4.21 5.42
N GLU A 76 4.22 4.88 6.59
CA GLU A 76 4.73 6.25 6.71
C GLU A 76 6.17 6.41 6.21
N ASP A 77 7.09 5.52 6.63
CA ASP A 77 8.52 5.61 6.27
C ASP A 77 8.79 5.08 4.86
N GLU A 78 9.01 6.01 3.92
CA GLU A 78 9.32 5.71 2.53
C GLU A 78 10.60 4.87 2.33
N ARG A 79 11.50 4.82 3.31
CA ARG A 79 12.74 4.04 3.22
C ARG A 79 12.52 2.55 3.44
N THR A 80 11.42 2.19 4.10
CA THR A 80 11.10 0.80 4.47
C THR A 80 9.81 0.30 3.81
N SER A 81 9.01 1.21 3.25
CA SER A 81 7.78 0.91 2.52
C SER A 81 7.95 0.80 1.01
N SER A 82 7.05 0.05 0.38
CA SER A 82 7.01 -0.07 -1.08
C SER A 82 6.40 1.17 -1.73
N TRP A 83 6.61 1.31 -3.05
CA TRP A 83 6.04 2.40 -3.84
C TRP A 83 4.51 2.46 -3.79
N THR A 84 3.82 1.36 -3.44
CA THR A 84 2.35 1.31 -3.41
C THR A 84 1.74 2.25 -2.36
N ARG A 85 2.53 2.77 -1.41
CA ARG A 85 2.14 3.87 -0.51
C ARG A 85 1.67 5.13 -1.27
N TYR A 86 2.12 5.31 -2.50
CA TYR A 86 1.75 6.46 -3.35
C TYR A 86 0.48 6.23 -4.19
N ILE A 87 -0.23 5.11 -3.99
CA ILE A 87 -1.53 4.89 -4.62
C ILE A 87 -2.58 5.73 -3.89
N ASN A 88 -3.11 6.75 -4.57
CA ASN A 88 -4.07 7.66 -3.99
C ASN A 88 -5.48 7.06 -3.90
N HIS A 89 -6.20 7.43 -2.83
CA HIS A 89 -7.61 7.14 -2.69
C HIS A 89 -8.45 7.86 -3.77
N SER A 90 -9.47 7.18 -4.30
CA SER A 90 -10.43 7.77 -5.25
C SER A 90 -11.81 7.13 -5.12
N LYS A 91 -12.82 7.93 -4.75
CA LYS A 91 -14.22 7.45 -4.67
C LYS A 91 -14.87 7.22 -6.05
N ARG A 92 -14.37 7.88 -7.10
CA ARG A 92 -15.02 7.93 -8.43
C ARG A 92 -14.25 7.19 -9.52
N ARG A 93 -12.96 6.99 -9.33
CA ARG A 93 -12.04 6.46 -10.37
C ARG A 93 -10.99 5.51 -9.76
N ALA A 94 -11.35 4.78 -8.70
CA ALA A 94 -10.50 3.68 -8.25
C ALA A 94 -10.40 2.63 -9.35
N ASN A 95 -9.18 2.23 -9.69
CA ASN A 95 -8.87 1.27 -10.75
C ASN A 95 -8.00 0.10 -10.27
N CYS A 96 -7.67 0.07 -8.97
CA CYS A 96 -7.03 -1.03 -8.28
C CYS A 96 -7.80 -1.34 -6.99
N LYS A 97 -7.57 -2.53 -6.44
CA LYS A 97 -8.13 -2.97 -5.16
C LYS A 97 -7.05 -3.64 -4.35
N ASN A 98 -7.10 -3.44 -3.04
CA ASN A 98 -6.34 -4.25 -2.10
C ASN A 98 -6.94 -5.66 -2.05
N VAL A 99 -6.07 -6.67 -2.05
CA VAL A 99 -6.44 -8.06 -1.84
C VAL A 99 -5.50 -8.61 -0.78
N GLU A 100 -6.08 -9.15 0.28
CA GLU A 100 -5.31 -9.81 1.33
C GLU A 100 -5.11 -11.28 0.95
N LEU A 101 -3.85 -11.73 0.90
CA LEU A 101 -3.47 -13.07 0.46
C LEU A 101 -2.82 -13.84 1.61
N ARG A 102 -3.17 -15.12 1.77
CA ARG A 102 -2.48 -16.05 2.68
C ARG A 102 -1.26 -16.66 2.00
N ALA A 103 -0.28 -17.07 2.80
CA ALA A 103 1.04 -17.48 2.34
C ALA A 103 1.11 -18.62 1.30
N PRO A 104 0.18 -19.56 1.08
CA PRO A 104 0.33 -20.44 -0.09
C PRO A 104 -0.11 -19.80 -1.42
N LEU A 105 -0.83 -18.66 -1.39
CA LEU A 105 -1.34 -17.98 -2.59
C LEU A 105 -0.35 -16.99 -3.19
N ILE A 106 0.59 -16.45 -2.39
CA ILE A 106 1.59 -15.48 -2.86
C ILE A 106 2.59 -16.19 -3.79
N ASP A 107 3.07 -17.38 -3.40
CA ASP A 107 4.01 -18.18 -4.20
C ASP A 107 3.41 -18.59 -5.56
N GLY A 108 2.12 -18.96 -5.56
CA GLY A 108 1.40 -19.33 -6.79
C GLY A 108 1.08 -18.15 -7.71
N LEU A 109 0.99 -16.92 -7.18
CA LEU A 109 0.78 -15.71 -7.96
C LEU A 109 2.11 -15.20 -8.53
N ALA A 110 3.18 -15.20 -7.73
CA ALA A 110 4.53 -14.84 -8.16
C ALA A 110 5.05 -15.78 -9.26
N ALA A 111 4.74 -17.09 -9.19
CA ALA A 111 5.11 -18.07 -10.21
C ALA A 111 4.32 -17.96 -11.54
N ARG A 112 3.28 -17.12 -11.60
CA ARG A 112 2.42 -16.90 -12.78
C ARG A 112 2.63 -15.54 -13.45
N LEU A 113 3.53 -14.72 -12.91
CA LEU A 113 3.95 -13.48 -13.54
C LEU A 113 5.08 -13.81 -14.54
N PRO A 114 5.01 -13.29 -15.79
CA PRO A 114 6.03 -13.55 -16.80
C PRO A 114 7.40 -12.97 -16.45
#